data_AF-A0A820STJ8-F1
#
_entry.id   AF-A0A820STJ8-F1
#
_cell.length_a   1.000
_cell.length_b   1.000
_cell.length_c   1.000
_cell.angle_alpha   90.00
_cell.angle_beta   90.00
_cell.angle_gamma   90.00
#
_symmetry.space_group_name_H-M   'P 1'
#
loop_
_entity.id
_entity.type
_entity.pdbx_description
1 polymer ?
#
loop_
_entity_poly.entity_id
_entity_poly.type
_entity_poly.pdbx_seq_one_letter_code
_entity_poly.pdbx_strand_id
1 'polypeptide(L)' 'MSQRFSNDKFTPAYDQTLGIDYYLKRINLTRTYNVTLAINDIGGQTLGGAMLDKYIYGADIVLLVYDITNLQSFEILVV' A
#
# COMPACT_ATOMS: atom_id res chain seq x y z
N MET A 1 -2.82 3.94 5.27
CA MET A 1 -3.88 3.96 4.23
C MET A 1 -4.56 2.58 4.14
N SER A 2 -3.77 1.51 4.10
CA SER A 2 -4.20 0.11 4.14
C SER A 2 -5.19 -0.21 5.28
N GLN A 3 -4.92 0.24 6.52
CA GLN A 3 -5.82 0.01 7.66
C GLN A 3 -7.22 0.63 7.47
N ARG A 4 -7.31 1.80 6.84
CA ARG A 4 -8.60 2.44 6.56
C ARG A 4 -9.38 1.68 5.50
N PHE A 5 -8.68 1.19 4.47
CA PHE A 5 -9.32 0.39 3.42
C PHE A 5 -9.71 -1.02 3.91
N SER A 6 -8.87 -1.67 4.71
CA SER A 6 -9.08 -3.05 5.15
C SER A 6 -10.04 -3.16 6.34
N ASN A 7 -10.04 -2.17 7.25
CA ASN A 7 -10.72 -2.28 8.55
C ASN A 7 -11.67 -1.11 8.87
N ASP A 8 -11.88 -0.14 7.97
CA ASP A 8 -12.72 1.06 8.19
C ASP A 8 -12.38 1.85 9.48
N LYS A 9 -11.13 1.73 9.95
CA LYS A 9 -10.63 2.43 11.15
C LYS A 9 -9.68 3.55 10.74
N PHE A 10 -9.83 4.70 11.40
CA PHE A 10 -8.88 5.80 11.33
C PHE A 10 -8.31 6.06 12.72
N THR A 11 -7.02 5.78 12.89
CA THR A 11 -6.27 6.13 14.11
C THR A 11 -5.33 7.29 13.76
N PRO A 12 -5.36 8.42 14.49
CA PRO A 12 -4.49 9.56 14.23
C PRO A 12 -3.02 9.34 14.65
N ALA A 13 -2.71 8.23 15.33
CA ALA A 13 -1.34 7.83 15.62
C ALA A 13 -0.71 7.18 14.37
N TYR A 14 0.43 7.72 13.93
CA TYR A 14 1.21 7.16 12.83
C TYR A 14 2.07 6.02 13.36
N ASP A 15 1.57 4.79 13.28
CA ASP A 15 2.39 3.59 13.48
C ASP A 15 3.10 3.29 12.15
N GLN A 16 4.42 3.50 12.12
CA GLN A 16 5.22 3.25 10.93
C GLN A 16 5.30 1.73 10.64
N THR A 17 4.90 1.31 9.44
CA THR A 17 5.05 -0.09 9.02
C THR A 17 6.54 -0.46 8.95
N LEU A 18 6.93 -1.45 9.75
CA LEU A 18 8.26 -2.05 9.71
C LEU A 18 8.28 -3.18 8.67
N GLY A 19 8.80 -2.89 7.48
CA GLY A 19 8.88 -3.86 6.39
C GLY A 19 7.63 -3.85 5.49
N ILE A 20 6.76 -4.84 5.65
CA ILE A 20 5.57 -5.07 4.83
C ILE A 20 4.38 -5.51 5.69
N ASP A 21 3.25 -4.83 5.54
CA ASP A 21 1.98 -5.28 6.10
C ASP A 21 1.12 -5.93 5.00
N TYR A 22 0.61 -7.13 5.27
CA TYR A 22 -0.23 -7.89 4.35
C TYR A 22 -1.70 -7.82 4.75
N TYR A 23 -2.55 -7.39 3.83
CA TYR A 23 -4.00 -7.34 4.02
C TYR A 23 -4.74 -8.10 2.92
N LEU A 24 -5.78 -8.83 3.30
CA LEU A 24 -6.72 -9.47 2.37
C LEU A 24 -8.09 -8.84 2.53
N LYS A 25 -8.66 -8.33 1.44
CA LYS A 25 -10.03 -7.84 1.41
C LYS A 25 -10.81 -8.46 0.28
N ARG A 26 -11.90 -9.14 0.61
CA ARG A 26 -12.82 -9.67 -0.39
C ARG A 26 -13.81 -8.57 -0.80
N ILE A 27 -13.88 -8.28 -2.10
CA ILE A 27 -14.75 -7.27 -2.67
C ILE A 27 -15.69 -7.90 -3.71
N ASN A 28 -16.93 -7.43 -3.75
CA ASN A 28 -17.88 -7.75 -4.80
C ASN A 28 -17.80 -6.65 -5.84
N LEU A 29 -17.15 -6.90 -6.98
CA LEU A 29 -17.09 -5.92 -8.08
C LEU A 29 -18.44 -5.81 -8.80
N THR A 30 -19.19 -6.91 -8.87
CA THR A 30 -20.54 -6.99 -9.41
C THR A 30 -21.35 -8.04 -8.63
N ARG A 31 -22.62 -8.26 -8.99
CA ARG A 31 -23.45 -9.33 -8.39
C ARG A 31 -22.87 -10.74 -8.59
N THR A 32 -22.01 -10.93 -9.59
CA THR A 32 -21.51 -12.26 -9.98
C THR A 32 -20.02 -12.43 -9.68
N TYR A 33 -19.25 -11.33 -9.68
CA TYR A 33 -17.80 -11.38 -9.51
C TYR A 33 -17.36 -11.00 -8.10
N ASN A 34 -16.92 -12.00 -7.36
CA ASN A 34 -16.23 -11.88 -6.10
C ASN A 34 -14.72 -11.94 -6.34
N VAL A 35 -13.98 -10.92 -5.89
CA VAL A 35 -12.53 -10.84 -6.03
C VAL A 35 -11.90 -10.69 -4.65
N THR A 36 -10.79 -11.38 -4.42
CA THR A 36 -9.96 -11.18 -3.24
C THR A 36 -8.83 -10.24 -3.61
N LEU A 37 -8.81 -9.04 -3.01
CA LEU A 37 -7.73 -8.10 -3.15
C LEU A 37 -6.67 -8.39 -2.08
N ALA A 38 -5.45 -8.71 -2.51
CA ALA A 38 -4.29 -8.74 -1.66
C ALA A 38 -3.59 -7.38 -1.72
N ILE A 39 -3.47 -6.70 -0.58
CA ILE A 39 -2.82 -5.40 -0.45
C ILE A 39 -1.56 -5.58 0.37
N ASN A 40 -0.43 -5.21 -0.23
CA ASN A 40 0.86 -5.13 0.41
C ASN A 40 1.14 -3.65 0.71
N ASP A 41 1.11 -3.25 1.98
CA ASP A 41 1.53 -1.91 2.40
C ASP A 41 3.04 -1.95 2.68
N ILE A 42 3.81 -1.24 1.87
CA ILE A 42 5.27 -1.21 1.94
C ILE A 42 5.67 0.05 2.72
N GLY A 43 6.46 -0.12 3.78
CA GLY A 43 6.94 1.01 4.57
C GLY A 43 7.78 1.99 3.73
N GLY A 44 7.64 3.29 4.00
CA GLY A 44 8.37 4.32 3.24
C GLY A 44 9.90 4.18 3.28
N GLN A 45 10.44 3.53 4.32
CA GLN A 45 11.89 3.27 4.46
C GLN A 45 12.40 2.17 3.53
N THR A 46 11.53 1.27 3.05
CA THR A 46 11.92 0.14 2.18
C THR A 46 11.82 0.46 0.69
N LEU A 47 11.27 1.63 0.32
CA LEU A 47 11.17 2.11 -1.07
C LEU A 47 12.54 2.28 -1.77
N GLY A 48 13.62 2.55 -1.04
CA GLY A 48 14.99 2.61 -1.60
C GLY A 48 15.84 1.36 -1.32
N GLY A 49 15.24 0.31 -0.77
CA GLY A 49 15.96 -0.87 -0.28
C GLY A 49 16.06 -2.00 -1.30
N ALA A 50 17.05 -2.87 -1.13
CA ALA A 50 17.30 -4.05 -1.97
C ALA A 50 16.21 -5.16 -1.92
N MET A 51 15.07 -4.89 -1.28
CA MET A 51 13.93 -5.81 -1.20
C MET A 51 12.70 -5.32 -1.96
N LEU A 52 12.73 -4.10 -2.52
CA LEU A 52 11.59 -3.55 -3.25
C LEU A 52 11.17 -4.46 -4.41
N ASP A 53 12.15 -4.98 -5.14
CA ASP A 53 11.98 -5.94 -6.24
C ASP A 53 11.15 -7.17 -5.81
N LYS A 54 11.39 -7.69 -4.62
CA LYS A 54 10.65 -8.84 -4.07
C LYS A 54 9.24 -8.48 -3.63
N TYR A 55 9.03 -7.27 -3.13
CA TYR A 55 7.71 -6.84 -2.67
C TYR A 55 6.74 -6.53 -3.81
N ILE A 56 7.25 -6.08 -4.96
CA ILE A 56 6.44 -5.82 -6.16
C ILE A 56 6.35 -7.05 -7.09
N TYR A 57 7.19 -8.07 -6.88
CA TYR A 57 7.19 -9.26 -7.72
C TYR A 57 5.84 -9.98 -7.68
N GLY A 58 5.22 -10.12 -8.85
CA GLY A 58 3.91 -10.77 -8.99
C GLY A 58 2.71 -9.89 -8.60
N ALA A 59 2.91 -8.59 -8.35
CA ALA A 59 1.80 -7.67 -8.13
C ALA A 59 1.08 -7.37 -9.46
N ASP A 60 -0.25 -7.53 -9.48
CA ASP A 60 -1.08 -7.16 -10.63
C ASP A 60 -1.23 -5.64 -10.76
N ILE A 61 -1.21 -4.92 -9.64
CA ILE A 61 -1.41 -3.46 -9.56
C ILE A 61 -0.43 -2.88 -8.54
N VAL A 62 0.23 -1.78 -8.91
CA VAL A 62 1.06 -0.97 -8.01
C VAL A 62 0.42 0.41 -7.85
N LEU A 63 0.23 0.83 -6.59
CA LEU A 63 -0.28 2.15 -6.26
C LEU A 63 0.85 2.99 -5.65
N LEU A 64 1.25 4.04 -6.37
CA LEU A 64 2.21 5.02 -5.88
C LEU A 64 1.44 6.19 -5.24
N VAL A 65 1.70 6.47 -3.98
CA VAL A 65 0.99 7.48 -3.18
C VAL A 65 2.01 8.48 -2.64
N TYR A 66 1.70 9.77 -2.80
CA TYR A 66 2.47 10.87 -2.24
C TYR A 66 1.54 11.88 -1.57
N ASP A 67 2.12 12.77 -0.76
CA ASP A 67 1.42 13.86 -0.11
C ASP A 67 1.53 15.14 -0.95
N ILE A 68 0.38 15.69 -1.35
CA ILE A 68 0.28 16.90 -2.18
C ILE A 68 0.84 18.16 -1.49
N THR A 69 0.98 18.13 -0.16
CA THR A 69 1.55 19.23 0.63
C THR A 69 3.06 19.09 0.83
N ASN A 70 3.65 17.96 0.43
CA ASN A 70 5.06 17.65 0.61
C ASN A 70 5.70 17.20 -0.71
N LEU A 71 6.36 18.13 -1.40
CA LEU A 71 7.03 17.88 -2.68
C LEU A 71 8.07 16.75 -2.60
N GLN A 72 8.79 16.64 -1.47
CA GLN A 72 9.80 15.59 -1.27
C GLN A 72 9.19 14.18 -1.39
N SER A 73 7.93 14.01 -0.98
CA SER A 73 7.23 12.72 -1.10
C SER A 73 6.94 12.34 -2.56
N PHE A 74 6.78 13.33 -3.44
CA PHE A 74 6.65 13.10 -4.89
C PHE A 74 8.00 12.80 -5.54
N GLU A 75 9.04 13.52 -5.17
CA GLU A 75 10.40 13.31 -5.71
C GLU A 75 10.89 11.88 -5.47
N ILE A 76 10.60 11.30 -4.30
CA ILE A 76 10.92 9.90 -3.97
C ILE A 76 10.25 8.89 -4.92
N LEU A 77 9.14 9.24 -5.59
CA LEU A 77 8.44 8.35 -6.52
C LEU A 77 8.94 8.42 -7.96
N VAL A 78 9.60 9.51 -8.35
CA VAL A 78 9.95 9.81 -9.75
C VAL A 78 11.43 9.58 -10.04
N VAL A 79 12.26 9.46 -9.00
CA VAL A 79 13.69 9.17 -9.06
C VAL A 79 13.93 7.67 -8.91
#